data_AF-A0A6A5ZWG6-F1
#
_entry.id   AF-A0A6A5ZWG6-F1
#
_cell.length_a   1.000
_cell.length_b   1.000
_cell.length_c   1.000
_cell.angle_alpha   90.00
_cell.angle_beta   90.00
_cell.angle_gamma   90.00
#
_symmetry.space_group_name_H-M   'P 1'
#
loop_
_entity.id
_entity.type
_entity.pdbx_description
1 polymer ?
#
loop_
_entity_poly.entity_id
_entity_poly.type
_entity_poly.pdbx_seq_one_letter_code
_entity_poly.pdbx_strand_id
1 'polypeptide(L)'
;MPRAAPSPSPSLSSLSSLSQQNAQHSQASNHLPNGLGNQPAAIPLVNGLPSGGQQTDLNHLWSVVQQLSQVLEENRAQTRGVVEGVQALQARAGEDGASPAVREVNGEINASRSAAELSALQSQLSTAQSTITSLTSSTTHLQSLIADYESALTLLLDKLRPYAYNQTQAILSLHKHYGGLLETERNANLQLRLEHAEWQAGLGRVAKYARLALESQSDGEQSRLREVKELKEENRVLRRLAGWEERPDDSSDEEEERVIA
;
A
#
# COMPACT_ATOMS: atom_id res chain seq x y z
N MET A 1 16.19 -47.73 -18.68
CA MET A 1 17.05 -46.52 -18.79
C MET A 1 16.56 -45.47 -17.81
N PRO A 2 17.37 -45.02 -16.85
CA PRO A 2 16.96 -43.99 -15.89
C PRO A 2 17.20 -42.60 -16.49
N ARG A 3 16.24 -41.68 -16.35
CA ARG A 3 16.46 -40.26 -16.63
C ARG A 3 16.25 -39.47 -15.33
N ALA A 4 17.32 -38.78 -14.96
CA ALA A 4 17.44 -37.92 -13.80
C ALA A 4 16.51 -36.70 -13.93
N ALA A 5 15.89 -36.32 -12.81
CA ALA A 5 15.29 -35.02 -12.61
C ALA A 5 16.36 -34.02 -12.11
N PRO A 6 16.32 -32.75 -12.54
CA PRO A 6 16.95 -31.67 -11.80
C PRO A 6 15.92 -30.90 -10.96
N SER A 7 16.10 -30.95 -9.64
CA SER A 7 15.72 -29.90 -8.68
C SER A 7 16.90 -28.87 -8.63
N PRO A 8 16.78 -27.63 -8.09
CA PRO A 8 16.10 -27.27 -6.83
C PRO A 8 15.29 -25.96 -6.79
N SER A 9 14.36 -25.92 -5.84
CA SER A 9 13.62 -24.74 -5.36
C SER A 9 14.46 -23.93 -4.37
N PRO A 10 14.34 -22.58 -4.33
CA PRO A 10 14.71 -21.81 -3.14
C PRO A 10 13.52 -21.71 -2.18
N SER A 11 13.75 -22.18 -0.95
CA SER A 11 12.86 -22.09 0.21
C SER A 11 12.71 -20.65 0.68
N LEU A 12 11.45 -20.25 0.93
CA LEU A 12 11.08 -19.00 1.58
C LEU A 12 11.40 -19.08 3.08
N SER A 13 12.20 -18.13 3.56
CA SER A 13 12.55 -17.97 4.96
C SER A 13 11.37 -17.43 5.76
N SER A 14 10.93 -18.21 6.74
CA SER A 14 10.08 -17.79 7.85
C SER A 14 10.87 -16.93 8.85
N LEU A 15 10.42 -15.72 9.12
CA LEU A 15 10.88 -14.92 10.26
C LEU A 15 9.66 -14.38 11.01
N SER A 16 9.30 -15.11 12.05
CA SER A 16 8.30 -14.76 13.06
C SER A 16 8.89 -15.09 14.42
N SER A 17 9.42 -14.09 15.13
CA SER A 17 9.48 -14.00 16.60
C SER A 17 10.47 -12.93 17.05
N LEU A 18 9.96 -11.79 17.55
CA LEU A 18 10.57 -11.15 18.72
C LEU A 18 9.58 -10.18 19.36
N SER A 19 8.83 -10.68 20.34
CA SER A 19 8.06 -9.86 21.27
C SER A 19 8.26 -10.42 22.67
N GLN A 20 9.25 -9.93 23.39
CA GLN A 20 9.29 -10.12 24.84
C GLN A 20 10.18 -9.09 25.55
N GLN A 21 9.61 -8.54 26.62
CA GLN A 21 10.24 -7.88 27.78
C GLN A 21 10.88 -6.50 27.55
N ASN A 22 10.30 -5.47 28.18
CA ASN A 22 10.79 -5.05 29.50
C ASN A 22 9.79 -4.10 30.18
N ALA A 23 9.42 -4.39 31.43
CA ALA A 23 8.62 -3.52 32.28
C ALA A 23 9.16 -3.59 33.71
N GLN A 24 9.71 -2.47 34.21
CA GLN A 24 9.62 -2.02 35.61
C GLN A 24 10.33 -0.66 35.84
N HIS A 25 9.59 0.26 36.49
CA HIS A 25 9.96 1.33 37.46
C HIS A 25 11.19 2.23 37.18
N SER A 26 11.09 3.58 37.16
CA SER A 26 10.86 4.41 38.37
C SER A 26 10.53 5.90 38.05
N GLN A 27 9.63 6.42 38.88
CA GLN A 27 9.27 7.80 39.29
C GLN A 27 10.11 9.02 38.83
N ALA A 28 9.42 10.09 38.39
CA ALA A 28 9.34 11.38 39.11
C ALA A 28 8.33 12.36 38.47
N SER A 29 7.29 12.66 39.26
CA SER A 29 6.56 13.93 39.42
C SER A 29 6.36 14.88 38.23
N ASN A 30 5.12 14.97 37.74
CA ASN A 30 4.56 16.26 37.32
C ASN A 30 3.08 16.38 37.69
N HIS A 31 2.74 17.58 38.13
CA HIS A 31 1.55 18.03 38.81
C HIS A 31 0.55 18.57 37.77
N LEU A 32 -0.66 18.02 37.81
CA LEU A 32 -1.90 18.55 37.26
C LEU A 32 -2.45 19.66 38.21
N PRO A 33 -3.60 20.34 37.95
CA PRO A 33 -4.63 20.12 36.91
C PRO A 33 -5.01 21.46 36.21
N ASN A 34 -6.03 21.69 35.38
CA ASN A 34 -7.20 20.97 34.88
C ASN A 34 -7.66 21.77 33.65
N GLY A 35 -7.93 21.12 32.51
CA GLY A 35 -8.48 21.80 31.32
C GLY A 35 -9.53 20.91 30.67
N LEU A 36 -10.79 21.13 31.03
CA LEU A 36 -11.94 20.33 30.61
C LEU A 36 -12.68 21.06 29.46
N GLY A 37 -12.99 20.33 28.38
CA GLY A 37 -14.28 20.52 27.67
C GLY A 37 -14.28 21.20 26.29
N ASN A 38 -14.08 20.38 25.25
CA ASN A 38 -15.07 20.05 24.20
C ASN A 38 -15.71 21.16 23.30
N GLN A 39 -15.23 21.23 22.04
CA GLN A 39 -15.99 21.35 20.76
C GLN A 39 -16.90 22.60 20.52
N PRO A 40 -17.45 22.85 19.30
CA PRO A 40 -16.81 23.66 18.27
C PRO A 40 -17.69 24.84 17.76
N ALA A 41 -17.11 25.65 16.87
CA ALA A 41 -17.77 26.52 15.89
C ALA A 41 -18.27 27.92 16.28
N ALA A 42 -18.12 28.80 15.28
CA ALA A 42 -18.85 30.03 14.98
C ALA A 42 -18.50 31.32 15.77
N ILE A 43 -17.96 32.27 15.01
CA ILE A 43 -17.86 33.70 15.34
C ILE A 43 -19.24 34.33 15.11
N PRO A 44 -19.74 35.15 16.05
CA PRO A 44 -20.52 36.32 15.65
C PRO A 44 -20.14 37.63 16.38
N LEU A 45 -19.88 38.63 15.54
CA LEU A 45 -20.19 40.07 15.60
C LEU A 45 -20.78 40.75 16.87
N VAL A 46 -20.19 41.91 17.19
CA VAL A 46 -20.81 43.23 17.47
C VAL A 46 -21.52 43.53 18.82
N ASN A 47 -20.86 44.43 19.57
CA ASN A 47 -21.36 45.62 20.30
C ASN A 47 -22.18 45.48 21.60
N GLY A 48 -21.60 46.00 22.69
CA GLY A 48 -22.32 46.40 23.91
C GLY A 48 -21.46 46.31 25.18
N LEU A 49 -20.69 47.36 25.50
CA LEU A 49 -19.92 47.47 26.76
C LEU A 49 -20.84 47.41 28.00
N PRO A 50 -20.33 46.91 29.15
CA PRO A 50 -19.75 47.85 30.09
C PRO A 50 -18.40 47.41 30.70
N SER A 51 -17.49 48.38 30.79
CA SER A 51 -16.68 48.62 31.99
C SER A 51 -15.72 47.53 32.49
N GLY A 52 -15.01 46.85 31.59
CA GLY A 52 -13.73 46.18 31.93
C GLY A 52 -12.51 46.97 31.43
N GLY A 53 -12.62 47.53 30.22
CA GLY A 53 -11.51 48.23 29.55
C GLY A 53 -11.05 49.52 30.24
N GLN A 54 -11.93 50.29 30.89
CA GLN A 54 -11.51 51.53 31.58
C GLN A 54 -10.72 51.27 32.87
N GLN A 55 -10.98 50.16 33.59
CA GLN A 55 -10.16 49.78 34.74
C GLN A 55 -8.84 49.15 34.29
N THR A 56 -8.83 48.37 33.22
CA THR A 56 -7.59 47.89 32.61
C THR A 56 -6.75 49.05 32.08
N ASP A 57 -7.38 50.06 31.49
CA ASP A 57 -6.72 51.27 31.02
C ASP A 57 -6.21 52.12 32.18
N LEU A 58 -6.96 52.28 33.27
CA LEU A 58 -6.44 52.95 34.47
C LEU A 58 -5.23 52.23 35.09
N ASN A 59 -5.24 50.91 35.14
CA ASN A 59 -4.09 50.13 35.60
C ASN A 59 -2.91 50.23 34.62
N HIS A 60 -3.17 50.27 33.31
CA HIS A 60 -2.16 50.46 32.28
C HIS A 60 -1.55 51.87 32.31
N LEU A 61 -2.37 52.92 32.42
CA LEU A 61 -1.94 54.30 32.60
C LEU A 61 -1.12 54.47 33.88
N TRP A 62 -1.50 53.82 34.98
CA TRP A 62 -0.72 53.85 36.20
C TRP A 62 0.64 53.17 36.04
N SER A 63 0.70 52.02 35.36
CA SER A 63 1.96 51.36 34.99
C SER A 63 2.84 52.24 34.10
N VAL A 64 2.25 52.90 33.10
CA VAL A 64 2.96 53.80 32.18
C VAL A 64 3.47 55.04 32.92
N VAL A 65 2.66 55.64 33.81
CA VAL A 65 3.07 56.78 34.63
C VAL A 65 4.21 56.39 35.58
N GLN A 66 4.15 55.21 36.18
CA GLN A 66 5.22 54.72 37.04
C GLN A 66 6.51 54.46 36.25
N GLN A 67 6.40 53.88 35.05
CA GLN A 67 7.53 53.71 34.15
C GLN A 67 8.11 55.07 33.70
N LEU A 68 7.26 56.04 33.39
CA LEU A 68 7.69 57.38 32.97
C LEU A 68 8.34 58.14 34.13
N SER A 69 7.84 57.99 35.36
CA SER A 69 8.46 58.54 36.56
C SER A 69 9.84 57.93 36.81
N GLN A 70 9.98 56.63 36.62
CA GLN A 70 11.27 55.93 36.73
C GLN A 70 12.26 56.44 35.67
N VAL A 71 11.80 56.59 34.43
CA VAL A 71 12.62 57.15 33.33
C VAL A 71 12.99 58.61 33.58
N LEU A 72 12.10 59.43 34.16
CA LEU A 72 12.37 60.82 34.51
C LEU A 72 13.36 60.96 35.67
N GLU A 73 13.27 60.08 36.67
CA GLU A 73 14.23 60.03 37.77
C GLU A 73 15.60 59.56 37.30
N GLU A 74 15.64 58.55 36.42
CA GLU A 74 16.84 58.11 35.74
C GLU A 74 17.45 59.24 34.87
N ASN A 75 16.63 59.97 34.10
CA ASN A 75 17.11 61.12 33.32
C ASN A 75 17.67 62.22 34.22
N ARG A 76 17.05 62.50 35.37
CA ARG A 76 17.56 63.45 36.36
C ARG A 76 18.85 62.99 37.01
N ALA A 77 19.00 61.69 37.28
CA ALA A 77 20.23 61.12 37.81
C ALA A 77 21.36 61.18 36.78
N GLN A 78 21.07 60.84 35.51
CA GLN A 78 22.02 60.96 34.40
C GLN A 78 22.42 62.42 34.18
N THR A 79 21.46 63.35 34.20
CA THR A 79 21.75 64.79 34.06
C THR A 79 22.58 65.31 35.24
N ARG A 80 22.31 64.86 36.47
CA ARG A 80 23.17 65.16 37.63
C ARG A 80 24.58 64.60 37.45
N GLY A 81 24.73 63.37 36.99
CA GLY A 81 26.04 62.78 36.68
C GLY A 81 26.79 63.54 35.58
N VAL A 82 26.07 64.03 34.56
CA VAL A 82 26.65 64.89 33.52
C VAL A 82 27.05 66.25 34.09
N VAL A 83 26.20 66.88 34.91
CA VAL A 83 26.51 68.18 35.54
C VAL A 83 27.67 68.07 36.52
N GLU A 84 27.73 67.02 37.34
CA GLU A 84 28.85 66.73 38.23
C GLU A 84 30.12 66.40 37.43
N GLY A 85 30.01 65.66 36.33
CA GLY A 85 31.11 65.40 35.40
C GLY A 85 31.63 66.68 34.74
N VAL A 86 30.73 67.58 34.32
CA VAL A 86 31.06 68.89 33.76
C VAL A 86 31.66 69.80 34.82
N GLN A 87 31.17 69.78 36.05
CA GLN A 87 31.71 70.58 37.16
C GLN A 87 33.09 70.05 37.58
N ALA A 88 33.30 68.73 37.60
CA ALA A 88 34.61 68.12 37.82
C ALA A 88 35.59 68.44 36.68
N LEU A 89 35.12 68.43 35.43
CA LEU A 89 35.91 68.87 34.27
C LEU A 89 36.22 70.37 34.32
N GLN A 90 35.31 71.20 34.81
CA GLN A 90 35.48 72.64 34.91
C GLN A 90 36.37 73.03 36.11
N ALA A 91 36.26 72.33 37.23
CA ALA A 91 37.17 72.47 38.37
C ALA A 91 38.58 72.01 37.97
N ARG A 92 38.70 70.89 37.25
CA ARG A 92 39.98 70.41 36.73
C ARG A 92 40.56 71.31 35.64
N ALA A 93 39.73 71.92 34.79
CA ALA A 93 40.17 72.91 33.80
C ALA A 93 40.52 74.28 34.41
N GLY A 94 40.04 74.58 35.62
CA GLY A 94 40.37 75.78 36.40
C GLY A 94 41.61 75.61 37.27
N GLU A 95 41.90 74.39 37.73
CA GLU A 95 43.03 74.07 38.62
C GLU A 95 44.27 73.60 37.85
N ASP A 96 44.10 72.78 36.80
CA ASP A 96 45.15 72.50 35.84
C ASP A 96 45.10 73.58 34.75
N GLY A 97 45.93 74.62 34.90
CA GLY A 97 46.37 75.48 33.80
C GLY A 97 47.12 74.66 32.75
N ALA A 98 46.41 73.74 32.09
CA ALA A 98 46.94 72.72 31.22
C ALA A 98 47.50 73.40 29.98
N SER A 99 48.83 73.44 29.95
CA SER A 99 49.65 73.81 28.82
C SER A 99 49.16 73.14 27.53
N PRO A 100 49.15 73.86 26.40
CA PRO A 100 48.56 73.39 25.13
C PRO A 100 49.14 72.06 24.63
N ALA A 101 50.35 71.70 25.05
CA ALA A 101 51.01 70.44 24.72
C ALA A 101 50.33 69.19 25.32
N VAL A 102 49.73 69.26 26.52
CA VAL A 102 49.04 68.09 27.11
C VAL A 102 47.68 67.88 26.47
N ARG A 103 47.01 68.96 26.02
CA ARG A 103 45.75 68.87 25.26
C ARG A 103 45.95 68.32 23.85
N GLU A 104 47.03 68.71 23.18
CA GLU A 104 47.41 68.14 21.88
C GLU A 104 47.71 66.64 22.01
N VAL A 105 48.54 66.24 22.98
CA VAL A 105 48.93 64.83 23.14
C VAL A 105 47.76 63.95 23.65
N ASN A 106 46.89 64.44 24.54
CA ASN A 106 45.69 63.69 24.92
C ASN A 106 44.66 63.62 23.77
N GLY A 107 44.52 64.68 22.99
CA GLY A 107 43.66 64.70 21.80
C GLY A 107 44.17 63.77 20.69
N GLU A 108 45.48 63.70 20.51
CA GLU A 108 46.16 62.87 19.49
C GLU A 108 46.23 61.39 19.91
N ILE A 109 46.44 61.08 21.19
CA ILE A 109 46.32 59.71 21.74
C ILE A 109 44.86 59.24 21.68
N ASN A 110 43.90 60.11 21.99
CA ASN A 110 42.48 59.75 21.92
C ASN A 110 41.99 59.62 20.46
N ALA A 111 42.46 60.48 19.55
CA ALA A 111 42.16 60.38 18.12
C ALA A 111 42.80 59.14 17.47
N SER A 112 44.05 58.81 17.81
CA SER A 112 44.71 57.60 17.32
C SER A 112 44.08 56.32 17.88
N ARG A 113 43.69 56.31 19.16
CA ARG A 113 42.92 55.20 19.77
C ARG A 113 41.54 55.05 19.13
N SER A 114 40.82 56.15 18.91
CA SER A 114 39.52 56.14 18.22
C SER A 114 39.64 55.66 16.76
N ALA A 115 40.71 56.04 16.06
CA ALA A 115 40.98 55.57 14.70
C ALA A 115 41.33 54.06 14.67
N ALA A 116 42.10 53.57 15.64
CA ALA A 116 42.39 52.16 15.80
C ALA A 116 41.11 51.35 16.11
N GLU A 117 40.25 51.83 17.01
CA GLU A 117 38.96 51.21 17.32
C GLU A 117 38.01 51.23 16.10
N LEU A 118 37.95 52.33 15.34
CA LEU A 118 37.17 52.40 14.10
C LEU A 118 37.65 51.41 13.03
N SER A 119 38.96 51.27 12.84
CA SER A 119 39.52 50.30 11.90
C SER A 119 39.29 48.85 12.35
N ALA A 120 39.36 48.57 13.66
CA ALA A 120 39.02 47.27 14.22
C ALA A 120 37.53 46.94 14.00
N LEU A 121 36.63 47.90 14.25
CA LEU A 121 35.20 47.73 13.98
C LEU A 121 34.92 47.54 12.47
N GLN A 122 35.59 48.28 11.60
CA GLN A 122 35.46 48.10 10.14
C GLN A 122 35.93 46.72 9.68
N SER A 123 37.04 46.21 10.24
CA SER A 123 37.51 44.86 9.92
C SER A 123 36.59 43.76 10.46
N GLN A 124 36.02 43.93 11.67
CA GLN A 124 35.01 43.02 12.19
C GLN A 124 33.73 43.03 11.35
N LEU A 125 33.29 44.21 10.92
CA LEU A 125 32.11 44.38 10.07
C LEU A 125 32.34 43.74 8.69
N SER A 126 33.50 43.95 8.07
CA SER A 126 33.81 43.32 6.77
C SER A 126 33.91 41.79 6.89
N THR A 127 34.47 41.29 7.99
CA THR A 127 34.54 39.84 8.27
C THR A 127 33.14 39.27 8.46
N ALA A 128 32.29 39.93 9.25
CA ALA A 128 30.90 39.51 9.46
C ALA A 128 30.07 39.56 8.15
N GLN A 129 30.29 40.56 7.30
CA GLN A 129 29.64 40.63 5.98
C GLN A 129 30.09 39.49 5.06
N SER A 130 31.38 39.15 5.07
CA SER A 130 31.93 38.01 4.32
C SER A 130 31.33 36.69 4.78
N THR A 131 31.23 36.47 6.10
CA THR A 131 30.60 35.26 6.64
C THR A 131 29.11 35.20 6.31
N ILE A 132 28.36 36.30 6.44
CA ILE A 132 26.95 36.35 6.02
C ILE A 132 26.81 36.01 4.54
N THR A 133 27.67 36.54 3.68
CA THR A 133 27.65 36.26 2.24
C THR A 133 27.94 34.78 1.94
N SER A 134 28.87 34.17 2.69
CA SER A 134 29.19 32.74 2.57
C SER A 134 28.06 31.83 3.09
N LEU A 135 27.45 32.17 4.23
CA LEU A 135 26.32 31.41 4.76
C LEU A 135 25.08 31.54 3.87
N THR A 136 24.83 32.71 3.30
CA THR A 136 23.72 32.92 2.37
C THR A 136 23.93 32.14 1.07
N SER A 137 25.12 32.15 0.49
CA SER A 137 25.41 31.33 -0.70
C SER A 137 25.24 29.84 -0.42
N SER A 138 25.77 29.34 0.70
CA SER A 138 25.56 27.95 1.15
C SER A 138 24.08 27.61 1.31
N THR A 139 23.31 28.51 1.94
CA THR A 139 21.86 28.34 2.11
C THR A 139 21.15 28.26 0.76
N THR A 140 21.49 29.12 -0.20
CA THR A 140 20.90 29.08 -1.54
C THR A 140 21.24 27.80 -2.30
N HIS A 141 22.47 27.29 -2.14
CA HIS A 141 22.86 26.01 -2.74
C HIS A 141 22.08 24.83 -2.13
N LEU A 142 21.91 24.80 -0.81
CA LEU A 142 21.12 23.77 -0.14
C LEU A 142 19.65 23.83 -0.55
N GLN A 143 19.08 25.03 -0.69
CA GLN A 143 17.71 25.21 -1.19
C GLN A 143 17.54 24.71 -2.62
N SER A 144 18.50 24.99 -3.51
CA SER A 144 18.51 24.46 -4.88
C SER A 144 18.54 22.94 -4.87
N LEU A 145 19.40 22.34 -4.06
CA LEU A 145 19.53 20.89 -3.97
C LEU A 145 18.24 20.23 -3.46
N ILE A 146 17.57 20.85 -2.48
CA ILE A 146 16.26 20.38 -1.99
C ILE A 146 15.23 20.41 -3.13
N ALA A 147 15.16 21.51 -3.89
CA ALA A 147 14.25 21.62 -5.03
C ALA A 147 14.53 20.54 -6.10
N ASP A 148 15.81 20.26 -6.37
CA ASP A 148 16.20 19.19 -7.30
C ASP A 148 15.75 17.81 -6.78
N TYR A 149 15.93 17.52 -5.49
CA TYR A 149 15.43 16.28 -4.88
C TYR A 149 13.91 16.16 -4.90
N GLU A 150 13.19 17.25 -4.63
CA GLU A 150 11.73 17.28 -4.71
C GLU A 150 11.25 16.99 -6.14
N SER A 151 11.91 17.57 -7.14
CA SER A 151 11.61 17.32 -8.56
C SER A 151 11.91 15.86 -8.97
N ALA A 152 13.03 15.30 -8.51
CA ALA A 152 13.41 13.93 -8.80
C ALA A 152 12.45 12.92 -8.14
N LEU A 153 12.06 13.17 -6.89
CA LEU A 153 11.10 12.33 -6.18
C LEU A 153 9.70 12.39 -6.80
N THR A 154 9.24 13.57 -7.20
CA THR A 154 7.96 13.69 -7.91
C THR A 154 7.98 12.94 -9.24
N LEU A 155 9.04 13.05 -10.02
CA LEU A 155 9.20 12.28 -11.26
C LEU A 155 9.25 10.77 -10.98
N LEU A 156 10.01 10.34 -9.97
CA LEU A 156 10.11 8.93 -9.60
C LEU A 156 8.74 8.39 -9.21
N LEU A 157 7.99 9.09 -8.36
CA LEU A 157 6.65 8.69 -7.93
C LEU A 157 5.66 8.65 -9.10
N ASP A 158 5.76 9.62 -10.04
CA ASP A 158 4.94 9.66 -11.26
C ASP A 158 5.20 8.45 -12.17
N LYS A 159 6.41 7.86 -12.17
CA LYS A 159 6.71 6.66 -12.97
C LYS A 159 6.52 5.35 -12.21
N LEU A 160 6.86 5.32 -10.92
CA LEU A 160 6.79 4.11 -10.10
C LEU A 160 5.36 3.66 -9.87
N ARG A 161 4.45 4.59 -9.56
CA ARG A 161 3.04 4.26 -9.31
C ARG A 161 2.37 3.58 -10.53
N PRO A 162 2.39 4.16 -11.74
CA PRO A 162 1.81 3.48 -12.89
C PRO A 162 2.57 2.22 -13.27
N TYR A 163 3.90 2.16 -13.10
CA TYR A 163 4.65 0.94 -13.35
C TYR A 163 4.20 -0.22 -12.44
N ALA A 164 4.14 -0.01 -11.12
CA ALA A 164 3.72 -1.02 -10.17
C ALA A 164 2.25 -1.47 -10.43
N TYR A 165 1.38 -0.52 -10.75
CA TYR A 165 -0.01 -0.82 -11.11
C TYR A 165 -0.10 -1.66 -12.40
N ASN A 166 0.55 -1.23 -13.48
CA ASN A 166 0.55 -1.95 -14.74
C ASN A 166 1.17 -3.34 -14.60
N GLN A 167 2.22 -3.48 -13.80
CA GLN A 167 2.86 -4.77 -13.54
C GLN A 167 1.94 -5.73 -12.80
N THR A 168 1.28 -5.27 -11.74
CA THR A 168 0.32 -6.10 -11.00
C THR A 168 -0.88 -6.47 -11.88
N GLN A 169 -1.38 -5.54 -12.68
CA GLN A 169 -2.44 -5.81 -13.65
C GLN A 169 -2.02 -6.83 -14.71
N ALA A 170 -0.81 -6.74 -15.24
CA ALA A 170 -0.28 -7.70 -16.21
C ALA A 170 -0.19 -9.11 -15.61
N ILE A 171 0.36 -9.24 -14.39
CA ILE A 171 0.44 -10.51 -13.68
C ILE A 171 -0.96 -11.10 -13.43
N LEU A 172 -1.91 -10.29 -12.96
CA LEU A 172 -3.29 -10.73 -12.76
C LEU A 172 -3.96 -11.16 -14.07
N SER A 173 -3.74 -10.42 -15.16
CA SER A 173 -4.29 -10.77 -16.48
C SER A 173 -3.75 -12.11 -16.96
N LEU A 174 -2.47 -12.39 -16.71
CA LEU A 174 -1.81 -13.63 -17.07
C LEU A 174 -2.35 -14.81 -16.24
N HIS A 175 -2.46 -14.64 -14.92
CA HIS A 175 -3.07 -15.65 -14.06
C HIS A 175 -4.52 -15.94 -14.46
N LYS A 176 -5.31 -14.91 -14.75
CA LYS A 176 -6.70 -15.06 -15.21
C LYS A 176 -6.76 -15.80 -16.55
N HIS A 177 -5.87 -15.44 -17.49
CA HIS A 177 -5.81 -16.07 -18.81
C HIS A 177 -5.47 -17.56 -18.72
N TYR A 178 -4.38 -17.91 -18.01
CA TYR A 178 -3.99 -19.32 -17.85
C TYR A 178 -4.96 -20.10 -16.99
N GLY A 179 -5.56 -19.48 -15.97
CA GLY A 179 -6.65 -20.07 -15.20
C GLY A 179 -7.86 -20.41 -16.08
N GLY A 180 -8.25 -19.48 -16.96
CA GLY A 180 -9.29 -19.72 -17.96
C GLY A 180 -8.94 -20.85 -18.91
N LEU A 181 -7.71 -20.87 -19.44
CA LEU A 181 -7.27 -21.92 -20.36
C LEU A 181 -7.28 -23.31 -19.71
N LEU A 182 -6.80 -23.42 -18.47
CA LEU A 182 -6.85 -24.67 -17.71
C LEU A 182 -8.28 -25.14 -17.45
N GLU A 183 -9.19 -24.20 -17.18
CA GLU A 183 -10.60 -24.52 -16.99
C GLU A 183 -11.27 -24.98 -18.30
N THR A 184 -10.95 -24.34 -19.42
CA THR A 184 -11.45 -24.79 -20.73
C THR A 184 -10.96 -26.19 -21.09
N GLU A 185 -9.69 -26.50 -20.83
CA GLU A 185 -9.12 -27.84 -21.08
C GLU A 185 -9.75 -28.89 -20.17
N ARG A 186 -9.97 -28.58 -18.88
CA ARG A 186 -10.66 -29.48 -17.95
C ARG A 186 -12.09 -29.77 -18.39
N ASN A 187 -12.82 -28.74 -18.81
CA ASN A 187 -14.19 -28.90 -19.31
C ASN A 187 -14.22 -29.71 -20.62
N ALA A 188 -13.31 -29.45 -21.56
CA ALA A 188 -13.18 -30.24 -22.78
C ALA A 188 -12.85 -31.72 -22.46
N ASN A 189 -11.93 -31.99 -21.53
CA ASN A 189 -11.60 -33.35 -21.13
C ASN A 189 -12.79 -34.06 -20.47
N LEU A 190 -13.52 -33.36 -19.60
CA LEU A 190 -14.73 -33.89 -18.97
C LEU A 190 -15.79 -34.22 -20.03
N GLN A 191 -16.03 -33.32 -20.97
CA GLN A 191 -16.98 -33.54 -22.06
C GLN A 191 -16.61 -34.77 -22.89
N LEU A 192 -15.34 -34.91 -23.30
CA LEU A 192 -14.88 -36.09 -24.04
C LEU A 192 -15.09 -37.40 -23.26
N ARG A 193 -14.90 -37.38 -21.94
CA ARG A 193 -15.16 -38.54 -21.08
C ARG A 193 -16.65 -38.88 -20.99
N LEU A 194 -17.51 -37.86 -20.91
CA LEU A 194 -18.97 -38.05 -20.92
C LEU A 194 -19.43 -38.63 -22.26
N GLU A 195 -18.97 -38.06 -23.39
CA GLU A 195 -19.27 -38.57 -24.73
C GLU A 195 -18.79 -40.03 -24.90
N HIS A 196 -17.59 -40.35 -24.41
CA HIS A 196 -17.09 -41.72 -24.44
C HIS A 196 -17.97 -42.67 -23.62
N ALA A 197 -18.39 -42.26 -22.41
CA ALA A 197 -19.29 -43.06 -21.58
C ALA A 197 -20.67 -43.27 -22.25
N GLU A 198 -21.20 -42.23 -22.90
CA GLU A 198 -22.44 -42.31 -23.67
C GLU A 198 -22.32 -43.26 -24.86
N TRP A 199 -21.21 -43.22 -25.59
CA TRP A 199 -20.95 -44.14 -26.71
C TRP A 199 -20.79 -45.58 -26.23
N GLN A 200 -20.05 -45.82 -25.15
CA GLN A 200 -19.91 -47.15 -24.55
C GLN A 200 -21.27 -47.70 -24.10
N ALA A 201 -22.10 -46.87 -23.45
CA ALA A 201 -23.46 -47.26 -23.07
C ALA A 201 -24.37 -47.49 -24.29
N GLY A 202 -24.22 -46.67 -25.34
CA GLY A 202 -24.90 -46.84 -26.63
C GLY A 202 -24.56 -48.18 -27.29
N LEU A 203 -23.28 -48.50 -27.39
CA LEU A 203 -22.79 -49.77 -27.95
C LEU A 203 -23.27 -50.97 -27.13
N GLY A 204 -23.28 -50.87 -25.80
CA GLY A 204 -23.83 -51.89 -24.91
C GLY A 204 -25.32 -52.15 -25.17
N ARG A 205 -26.11 -51.09 -25.40
CA ARG A 205 -27.53 -51.22 -25.79
C ARG A 205 -27.69 -51.87 -27.16
N VAL A 206 -26.92 -51.45 -28.16
CA VAL A 206 -26.95 -52.05 -29.50
C VAL A 206 -26.59 -53.53 -29.46
N ALA A 207 -25.54 -53.92 -28.73
CA ALA A 207 -25.15 -55.31 -28.55
C ALA A 207 -26.27 -56.12 -27.85
N LYS A 208 -26.93 -55.55 -26.85
CA LYS A 208 -28.11 -56.17 -26.22
C LYS A 208 -29.26 -56.35 -27.21
N TYR A 209 -29.59 -55.33 -27.99
CA TYR A 209 -30.65 -55.42 -29.00
C TYR A 209 -30.32 -56.42 -30.11
N ALA A 210 -29.06 -56.50 -30.55
CA ALA A 210 -28.63 -57.49 -31.54
C ALA A 210 -28.79 -58.93 -31.02
N ARG A 211 -28.40 -59.19 -29.76
CA ARG A 211 -28.61 -60.49 -29.12
C ARG A 211 -30.09 -60.83 -28.97
N LEU A 212 -30.90 -59.88 -28.51
CA LEU A 212 -32.36 -60.06 -28.39
C LEU A 212 -33.03 -60.30 -29.76
N ALA A 213 -32.56 -59.63 -30.81
CA ALA A 213 -33.08 -59.84 -32.16
C ALA A 213 -32.77 -61.26 -32.66
N LEU A 214 -31.52 -61.73 -32.47
CA LEU A 214 -31.13 -63.09 -32.83
C LEU A 214 -31.89 -64.14 -32.02
N GLU A 215 -32.06 -63.93 -30.72
CA GLU A 215 -32.86 -64.79 -29.84
C GLU A 215 -34.31 -64.85 -30.35
N SER A 216 -34.94 -63.70 -30.61
CA SER A 216 -36.31 -63.64 -31.14
C SER A 216 -36.48 -64.31 -32.51
N GLN A 217 -35.47 -64.25 -33.38
CA GLN A 217 -35.46 -64.97 -34.65
C GLN A 217 -35.38 -66.48 -34.41
N SER A 218 -34.47 -66.92 -33.54
CA SER A 218 -34.30 -68.33 -33.21
C SER A 218 -35.54 -68.94 -32.54
N ASP A 219 -36.22 -68.18 -31.67
CA ASP A 219 -37.49 -68.58 -31.05
C ASP A 219 -38.60 -68.70 -32.10
N GLY A 220 -38.67 -67.76 -33.05
CA GLY A 220 -39.59 -67.81 -34.18
C GLY A 220 -39.38 -69.04 -35.07
N GLU A 221 -38.12 -69.39 -35.38
CA GLU A 221 -37.77 -70.60 -36.12
C GLU A 221 -38.11 -71.87 -35.34
N GLN A 222 -37.75 -71.94 -34.05
CA GLN A 222 -38.07 -73.09 -33.22
C GLN A 222 -39.57 -73.32 -33.08
N SER A 223 -40.38 -72.25 -32.96
CA SER A 223 -41.84 -72.36 -32.92
C SER A 223 -42.38 -72.98 -34.20
N ARG A 224 -41.93 -72.52 -35.37
CA ARG A 224 -42.34 -73.07 -36.67
C ARG A 224 -41.92 -74.53 -36.82
N LEU A 225 -40.70 -74.89 -36.41
CA LEU A 225 -40.22 -76.27 -36.45
C LEU A 225 -41.04 -77.19 -35.53
N ARG A 226 -41.47 -76.71 -34.36
CA ARG A 226 -42.35 -77.47 -33.47
C ARG A 226 -43.72 -77.70 -34.10
N GLU A 227 -44.32 -76.67 -34.67
CA GLU A 227 -45.62 -76.77 -35.37
C GLU A 227 -45.54 -77.74 -36.55
N VAL A 228 -44.49 -77.68 -37.38
CA VAL A 228 -44.29 -78.63 -38.48
C VAL A 228 -44.15 -80.06 -37.96
N LYS A 229 -43.41 -80.28 -36.87
CA LYS A 229 -43.29 -81.61 -36.25
C LYS A 229 -44.63 -82.12 -35.72
N GLU A 230 -45.38 -81.29 -35.01
CA GLU A 230 -46.72 -81.63 -34.50
C GLU A 230 -47.69 -81.96 -35.64
N LEU A 231 -47.73 -81.14 -36.70
CA LEU A 231 -48.55 -81.40 -37.89
C LEU A 231 -48.13 -82.68 -38.61
N LYS A 232 -46.82 -82.99 -38.70
CA LYS A 232 -46.31 -84.25 -39.26
C LYS A 232 -46.81 -85.44 -38.43
N GLU A 233 -46.73 -85.35 -37.09
CA GLU A 233 -47.22 -86.39 -36.17
C GLU A 233 -48.74 -86.58 -36.26
N GLU A 234 -49.52 -85.49 -36.34
CA GLU A 234 -50.96 -85.54 -36.53
C GLU A 234 -51.31 -86.18 -37.89
N ASN A 235 -50.64 -85.77 -38.97
CA ASN A 235 -50.84 -86.35 -40.30
C ASN A 235 -50.56 -87.85 -40.30
N ARG A 236 -49.52 -88.29 -39.58
CA ARG A 236 -49.19 -89.71 -39.39
C ARG A 236 -50.31 -90.46 -38.68
N VAL A 237 -50.85 -89.91 -37.59
CA VAL A 237 -51.96 -90.51 -36.84
C VAL A 237 -53.23 -90.56 -37.70
N LEU A 238 -53.54 -89.48 -38.42
CA LEU A 238 -54.72 -89.41 -39.29
C LEU A 238 -54.64 -90.40 -40.47
N ARG A 239 -53.46 -90.60 -41.08
CA ARG A 239 -53.28 -91.63 -42.12
C ARG A 239 -53.46 -93.03 -41.58
N ARG A 240 -52.93 -93.30 -40.38
CA ARG A 240 -53.15 -94.57 -39.68
C ARG A 240 -54.64 -94.83 -39.42
N LEU A 241 -55.39 -93.80 -39.04
CA LEU A 241 -56.83 -93.90 -38.82
C LEU A 241 -57.62 -94.09 -40.12
N ALA A 242 -57.18 -93.48 -41.23
CA ALA A 242 -57.79 -93.63 -42.55
C ALA A 242 -57.40 -94.94 -43.28
N GLY A 243 -56.52 -95.76 -42.70
CA GLY A 243 -56.06 -97.02 -43.26
C GLY A 243 -55.13 -96.86 -44.47
N TRP A 244 -54.47 -95.72 -44.60
CA TRP A 244 -53.48 -95.45 -45.66
C TRP A 244 -52.08 -95.80 -45.17
N GLU A 245 -51.21 -96.28 -46.09
CA GLU A 245 -49.82 -96.63 -45.77
C GLU A 245 -49.06 -95.42 -45.22
N GLU A 246 -48.28 -95.65 -44.16
CA GLU A 246 -47.48 -94.63 -43.50
C GLU A 246 -46.38 -94.19 -44.48
N ARG A 247 -46.34 -92.91 -44.85
CA ARG A 247 -45.24 -92.39 -45.67
C ARG A 247 -43.97 -92.47 -44.80
N PRO A 248 -42.86 -93.05 -45.29
CA PRO A 248 -41.63 -93.11 -44.51
C PRO A 248 -41.21 -91.70 -44.11
N ASP A 249 -40.70 -91.56 -42.89
CA ASP A 249 -40.20 -90.30 -42.37
C ASP A 249 -39.08 -89.79 -43.30
N ASP A 250 -39.36 -88.73 -44.05
CA ASP A 250 -38.36 -87.93 -44.79
C ASP A 250 -37.50 -87.10 -43.79
N SER A 251 -37.18 -87.65 -42.62
CA SER A 251 -36.34 -86.99 -41.62
C SER A 251 -34.87 -86.91 -42.03
N SER A 252 -34.49 -87.59 -43.12
CA SER A 252 -33.13 -87.59 -43.68
C SER A 252 -32.79 -86.32 -44.45
N ASP A 253 -33.77 -85.58 -44.98
CA ASP A 253 -33.50 -84.49 -45.92
C ASP A 253 -33.32 -83.11 -45.23
N GLU A 254 -33.78 -82.95 -43.99
CA GLU A 254 -33.64 -81.67 -43.25
C GLU A 254 -32.32 -81.55 -42.45
N GLU A 255 -31.57 -82.64 -42.26
CA GLU A 255 -30.27 -82.63 -41.57
C GLU A 255 -29.11 -82.25 -42.50
N GLU A 256 -29.22 -82.49 -43.81
CA GLU A 256 -28.15 -82.17 -44.77
C GLU A 256 -28.04 -80.66 -45.08
N GLU A 257 -29.12 -79.89 -44.96
CA GLU A 257 -29.12 -78.45 -45.31
C GLU A 257 -28.55 -77.55 -44.18
N ARG A 258 -28.47 -78.04 -42.93
CA ARG A 258 -27.92 -77.27 -41.80
C ARG A 258 -26.39 -77.32 -41.66
N VAL A 259 -25.71 -78.15 -42.45
CA VAL A 259 -24.24 -78.31 -42.38
C VAL A 259 -23.50 -77.29 -43.26
N ILE A 260 -24.20 -76.52 -44.10
CA ILE A 260 -23.59 -75.55 -45.03
C ILE A 260 -24.18 -74.14 -44.81
N ALA A 261 -23.88 -73.51 -43.67
CA ALA A 261 -24.01 -72.06 -43.48
C ALA A 261 -23.07 -71.55 -42.38
#